data_AF-A0A9D6M452-F1
#
_entry.id   AF-A0A9D6M452-F1
#
_cell.length_a   1.000
_cell.length_b   1.000
_cell.length_c   1.000
_cell.angle_alpha   90.00
_cell.angle_beta   90.00
_cell.angle_gamma   90.00
#
_symmetry.space_group_name_H-M   'P 1'
#
loop_
_entity.id
_entity.type
_entity.pdbx_description
1 polymer ?
#
loop_
_entity_poly.entity_id
_entity_poly.type
_entity_poly.pdbx_seq_one_letter_code
_entity_poly.pdbx_strand_id
1 'polypeptide(L)' 'ATLLAAKLMLDWLGENEKGARLERAIAAVIAEGKVRTYDMRGKNSTMEMAEAVAEKI' A
#
# COMPACT_ATOMS: atom_id res chain seq x y z
N ALA A 1 1.19 -5.01 -5.77
CA ALA A 1 1.31 -6.44 -5.38
C ALA A 1 2.23 -6.62 -4.17
N THR A 2 3.52 -6.25 -4.24
CA THR A 2 4.53 -6.54 -3.20
C THR A 2 4.20 -6.01 -1.80
N LEU A 3 3.56 -4.85 -1.67
CA LEU A 3 3.15 -4.30 -0.37
C LEU A 3 2.12 -5.19 0.36
N LEU A 4 1.16 -5.78 -0.38
CA LEU A 4 0.22 -6.74 0.21
C LEU A 4 0.91 -8.06 0.56
N ALA A 5 1.93 -8.48 -0.19
CA ALA A 5 2.75 -9.63 0.20
C ALA A 5 3.51 -9.36 1.51
N ALA A 6 4.06 -8.15 1.70
CA ALA A 6 4.67 -7.76 2.96
C ALA A 6 3.65 -7.76 4.11
N LYS A 7 2.41 -7.33 3.86
CA LYS A 7 1.31 -7.43 4.84
C LYS A 7 1.04 -8.88 5.23
N LEU A 8 0.92 -9.80 4.27
CA LEU A 8 0.72 -11.23 4.55
C LEU A 8 1.88 -11.83 5.36
N MET A 9 3.11 -11.39 5.10
CA MET A 9 4.28 -11.78 5.90
C MET A 9 4.19 -11.26 7.34
N LEU A 10 3.75 -10.02 7.55
CA LEU A 10 3.53 -9.46 8.89
C LEU A 10 2.47 -10.26 9.66
N ASP A 11 1.36 -10.59 9.01
CA ASP A 11 0.30 -11.43 9.62
C ASP A 11 0.88 -12.80 10.02
N TRP A 12 1.70 -13.41 9.16
CA TRP A 12 2.34 -14.71 9.46
C TRP A 12 3.32 -14.64 10.65
N LEU A 13 4.03 -13.51 10.82
CA LEU A 13 4.92 -13.26 11.95
C LEU A 13 4.17 -12.93 13.25
N GLY A 14 2.84 -12.83 13.23
CA GLY A 14 2.01 -12.40 14.37
C GLY A 14 1.95 -10.89 14.56
N GLU A 15 2.51 -10.11 13.63
CA GLU A 15 2.55 -8.64 13.64
C GLU A 15 1.26 -8.04 13.06
N ASN A 16 0.11 -8.56 13.50
CA ASN A 16 -1.21 -8.31 12.90
C ASN A 16 -1.61 -6.83 12.90
N GLU A 17 -1.24 -6.07 13.92
CA GLU A 17 -1.54 -4.63 13.98
C GLU A 17 -0.77 -3.85 12.91
N LYS A 18 0.52 -4.17 12.72
CA LYS A 18 1.37 -3.58 11.69
C LYS A 18 0.85 -3.96 10.30
N GLY A 19 0.48 -5.23 10.11
CA GLY A 19 -0.14 -5.72 8.87
C GLY A 19 -1.45 -4.97 8.55
N ALA A 20 -2.36 -4.87 9.51
CA ALA A 20 -3.63 -4.17 9.35
C ALA A 20 -3.44 -2.65 9.08
N ARG A 21 -2.45 -2.02 9.72
CA ARG A 21 -2.10 -0.61 9.46
C ARG A 21 -1.61 -0.40 8.03
N LEU A 22 -0.71 -1.26 7.55
CA LEU A 22 -0.23 -1.24 6.16
C LEU A 22 -1.38 -1.47 5.15
N GLU A 23 -2.25 -2.45 5.41
CA GLU A 23 -3.41 -2.72 4.55
C GLU A 23 -4.35 -1.53 4.44
N ARG A 24 -4.68 -0.88 5.57
CA ARG A 24 -5.53 0.32 5.58
C ARG A 24 -4.91 1.48 4.79
N ALA A 25 -3.60 1.71 4.95
CA ALA A 25 -2.89 2.74 4.20
C ALA A 25 -2.97 2.50 2.69
N ILE A 26 -2.70 1.28 2.24
CA ILE A 26 -2.81 0.89 0.82
C ILE A 26 -4.24 1.09 0.30
N ALA A 27 -5.23 0.61 1.06
CA ALA A 27 -6.64 0.74 0.68
C ALA A 27 -7.08 2.21 0.55
N ALA A 28 -6.62 3.08 1.45
CA ALA A 28 -6.92 4.51 1.40
C ALA A 28 -6.32 5.20 0.16
N VAL A 29 -5.05 4.91 -0.19
CA VAL A 29 -4.43 5.44 -1.43
C VAL A 29 -5.21 5.01 -2.67
N ILE A 30 -5.58 3.73 -2.75
CA ILE A 30 -6.32 3.19 -3.89
C ILE A 30 -7.72 3.81 -3.97
N ALA A 31 -8.42 3.95 -2.83
CA ALA A 31 -9.75 4.54 -2.76
C ALA A 31 -9.75 6.03 -3.17
N GLU A 32 -8.70 6.78 -2.80
CA GLU A 32 -8.54 8.18 -3.23
C GLU A 32 -8.27 8.31 -4.73
N GLY A 33 -7.58 7.33 -5.33
CA GLY A 33 -7.33 7.27 -6.77
C GLY A 33 -6.44 8.38 -7.34
N LYS A 34 -5.84 9.22 -6.47
CA LYS A 34 -4.98 10.35 -6.86
C LYS A 34 -3.60 9.88 -7.35
N VAL A 35 -2.99 8.93 -6.65
CA VAL A 35 -1.70 8.33 -7.02
C VAL A 35 -1.95 6.93 -7.57
N ARG A 36 -1.65 6.73 -8.85
CA ARG A 36 -1.86 5.45 -9.55
C ARG A 36 -0.77 5.18 -10.56
N THR A 37 -0.30 3.95 -10.59
CA THR A 37 0.67 3.45 -11.57
C THR A 37 0.01 3.12 -12.90
N TYR A 38 0.82 2.86 -13.94
CA TYR A 38 0.35 2.66 -15.31
C TYR A 38 -0.63 1.47 -15.46
N ASP A 39 -0.43 0.40 -14.68
CA ASP A 39 -1.30 -0.79 -14.65
C ASP A 39 -2.71 -0.46 -14.11
N MET A 40 -2.81 0.58 -13.29
CA MET A 40 -4.07 1.15 -12.79
C MET A 40 -4.54 2.36 -13.63
N ARG A 41 -4.05 2.49 -14.87
CA ARG A 41 -4.32 3.61 -15.80
C ARG A 41 -3.90 4.99 -15.29
N GLY A 42 -2.93 5.04 -14.37
CA GLY A 42 -2.31 6.28 -13.92
C GLY A 42 -0.98 6.56 -14.61
N LYS A 43 -0.27 7.58 -14.13
CA LYS A 43 1.03 8.01 -14.65
C LYS A 43 2.10 8.10 -13.57
N ASN A 44 1.76 7.81 -12.31
CA ASN A 44 2.71 7.87 -11.21
C ASN A 44 3.67 6.69 -11.27
N SER A 45 4.86 6.92 -10.74
CA SER A 45 5.93 5.95 -10.55
C SER A 45 5.68 5.05 -9.34
N THR A 46 6.48 3.98 -9.26
CA THR A 46 6.51 3.09 -8.09
C THR A 46 6.90 3.83 -6.80
N MET A 47 7.80 4.82 -6.89
CA MET A 47 8.26 5.59 -5.73
C MET A 47 7.14 6.50 -5.20
N GLU A 48 6.45 7.22 -6.08
CA GLU A 48 5.29 8.04 -5.67
C GLU A 48 4.19 7.19 -5.02
N MET A 49 3.94 5.97 -5.54
CA MET A 49 3.01 5.04 -4.90
C MET A 49 3.49 4.60 -3.51
N ALA A 50 4.78 4.33 -3.34
CA ALA A 50 5.36 3.96 -2.05
C ALA A 50 5.29 5.11 -1.02
N GLU A 51 5.61 6.33 -1.45
CA GLU A 51 5.52 7.55 -0.64
C GLU A 51 4.08 7.82 -0.22
N ALA A 52 3.12 7.75 -1.14
CA ALA A 52 1.70 7.95 -0.84
C ALA A 52 1.15 6.94 0.18
N VAL A 53 1.65 5.70 0.15
CA VAL A 53 1.30 4.69 1.16
C VAL A 53 1.98 5.02 2.50
N ALA A 54 3.27 5.38 2.50
CA ALA A 54 4.01 5.69 3.71
C ALA A 54 3.44 6.91 4.47
N GLU A 55 2.94 7.92 3.76
CA GLU A 55 2.27 9.09 4.36
C GLU A 55 0.98 8.74 5.12
N LYS A 56 0.37 7.59 4.85
CA LYS A 56 -0.87 7.13 5.50
C LYS A 56 -0.65 6.09 6.60
N ILE A 57 0.60 5.75 6.89
CA ILE A 57 0.97 4.75 7.91
C ILE A 57 1.07 5.40 9.28
#